data_AF-A0A2T1DDD2-F1
#
_entry.id   AF-A0A2T1DDD2-F1
#
_cell.length_a   1.000
_cell.length_b   1.000
_cell.length_c   1.000
_cell.angle_alpha   90.00
_cell.angle_beta   90.00
_cell.angle_gamma   90.00
#
_symmetry.space_group_name_H-M   'P 1'
#
loop_
_entity.id
_entity.type
_entity.pdbx_description
1 polymer ?
#
loop_
_entity_poly.entity_id
_entity_poly.type
_entity_poly.pdbx_seq_one_letter_code
_entity_poly.pdbx_strand_id
1 'polypeptide(L)'
;MGATLEQIAGFLDNKDWKYRLDPEESRILTGVYGENIEDFLIVIQLDEDGEFFEIFAPRVLAGVKDHPHKTAILQTMLCISWETKMLQWEYDPSDGEIRAIIEFPLEDAILTERQFYRCLHSLVQLVDELAMPRLQAVMETGEDPGDLEEGERLLLALQEEAPGLLTVLERAMEARKRRGRHLPEKEPDKEKEKE
;
A
#
# COMPACT_ATOMS: atom_id res chain seq x y z
N MET A 1 -15.24 -28.96 -1.78
CA MET A 1 -16.35 -28.35 -2.58
C MET A 1 -16.06 -26.87 -2.52
N GLY A 2 -15.50 -26.33 -3.61
CA GLY A 2 -15.00 -24.97 -3.66
C GLY A 2 -16.09 -23.90 -3.55
N ALA A 3 -15.64 -22.66 -3.37
CA ALA A 3 -16.48 -21.50 -3.55
C ALA A 3 -16.96 -21.41 -5.01
N THR A 4 -18.03 -20.65 -5.23
CA THR A 4 -18.60 -20.43 -6.58
C THR A 4 -18.78 -18.95 -6.83
N LEU A 5 -18.79 -18.55 -8.11
CA LEU A 5 -19.07 -17.16 -8.48
C LEU A 5 -20.49 -16.76 -8.08
N GLU A 6 -21.45 -17.67 -8.10
CA GLU A 6 -22.83 -17.42 -7.67
C GLU A 6 -22.90 -17.13 -6.17
N GLN A 7 -22.09 -17.83 -5.36
CA GLN A 7 -22.01 -17.59 -3.92
C GLN A 7 -21.45 -16.19 -3.62
N ILE A 8 -20.34 -15.80 -4.24
CA ILE A 8 -19.75 -14.47 -4.09
C ILE A 8 -20.69 -13.39 -4.66
N ALA A 9 -21.31 -13.73 -5.78
CA ALA A 9 -22.54 -13.18 -6.36
C ALA A 9 -23.51 -12.63 -5.31
N GLY A 10 -24.09 -13.59 -4.60
CA GLY A 10 -25.08 -13.36 -3.55
C GLY A 10 -24.53 -12.55 -2.38
N PHE A 11 -23.26 -12.71 -2.02
CA PHE A 11 -22.65 -11.86 -0.99
C PHE A 11 -22.71 -10.39 -1.41
N LEU A 12 -22.25 -10.06 -2.62
CA LEU A 12 -22.25 -8.69 -3.15
C LEU A 12 -23.67 -8.12 -3.29
N ASP A 13 -24.62 -8.94 -3.77
CA ASP A 13 -26.03 -8.56 -3.88
C ASP A 13 -26.63 -8.17 -2.52
N ASN A 14 -26.27 -8.86 -1.42
CA ASN A 14 -26.76 -8.57 -0.06
C ASN A 14 -26.41 -7.15 0.44
N LYS A 15 -25.45 -6.48 -0.20
CA LYS A 15 -25.02 -5.12 0.12
C LYS A 15 -25.25 -4.13 -1.01
N ASP A 16 -26.06 -4.49 -2.01
CA ASP A 16 -26.32 -3.69 -3.21
C ASP A 16 -25.03 -3.26 -3.95
N TRP A 17 -24.00 -4.11 -3.90
CA TRP A 17 -22.70 -3.81 -4.46
C TRP A 17 -22.70 -4.07 -5.97
N LYS A 18 -22.14 -3.15 -6.76
CA LYS A 18 -22.11 -3.29 -8.23
C LYS A 18 -20.93 -4.14 -8.68
N TYR A 19 -21.17 -5.10 -9.56
CA TYR A 19 -20.11 -5.94 -10.11
C TYR A 19 -20.43 -6.38 -11.55
N ARG A 20 -19.41 -6.95 -12.20
CA ARG A 20 -19.51 -7.65 -13.48
C ARG A 20 -18.95 -9.06 -13.31
N LEU A 21 -19.74 -10.06 -13.69
CA LEU A 21 -19.26 -11.44 -13.78
C LEU A 21 -18.47 -11.65 -15.08
N ASP A 22 -17.41 -12.44 -14.97
CA ASP A 22 -16.65 -12.96 -16.09
C ASP A 22 -16.44 -14.47 -15.88
N PRO A 23 -17.43 -15.30 -16.27
CA PRO A 23 -17.41 -16.73 -16.03
C PRO A 23 -16.33 -17.47 -16.83
N GLU A 24 -15.86 -16.90 -17.93
CA GLU A 24 -14.82 -17.52 -18.77
C GLU A 24 -13.47 -17.57 -18.04
N GLU A 25 -13.23 -16.59 -17.19
CA GLU A 25 -11.97 -16.39 -16.45
C GLU A 25 -12.18 -16.58 -14.94
N SER A 26 -13.27 -17.25 -14.54
CA SER A 26 -13.62 -17.55 -13.14
C SER A 26 -13.50 -16.33 -12.19
N ARG A 27 -13.95 -15.15 -12.63
CA ARG A 27 -13.74 -13.90 -11.87
C ARG A 27 -14.96 -12.97 -11.80
N ILE A 28 -14.94 -12.12 -10.79
CA ILE A 28 -15.86 -11.00 -10.58
C ILE A 28 -15.05 -9.71 -10.55
N LEU A 29 -15.52 -8.71 -11.29
CA LEU A 29 -14.92 -7.39 -11.33
C LEU A 29 -15.83 -6.40 -10.62
N THR A 30 -15.27 -5.68 -9.67
CA THR A 30 -15.96 -4.63 -8.94
C THR A 30 -15.00 -3.47 -8.67
N GLY A 31 -15.46 -2.40 -8.05
CA GLY A 31 -14.59 -1.30 -7.70
C GLY A 31 -15.25 -0.27 -6.79
N VAL A 32 -14.40 0.57 -6.22
CA VAL A 32 -14.78 1.68 -5.35
C VAL A 32 -13.97 2.91 -5.73
N TYR A 33 -14.45 4.08 -5.31
CA TYR A 33 -13.63 5.28 -5.28
C TYR A 33 -12.87 5.28 -3.95
N GLY A 34 -11.54 5.34 -4.01
CA GLY A 34 -10.68 5.56 -2.86
C GLY A 34 -10.36 7.05 -2.65
N GLU A 35 -9.72 7.35 -1.53
CA GLU A 35 -9.13 8.66 -1.25
C GLU A 35 -7.85 8.90 -2.06
N ASN A 36 -7.04 7.85 -2.26
CA ASN A 36 -5.74 7.94 -2.93
C ASN A 36 -5.74 7.24 -4.30
N ILE A 37 -6.70 6.34 -4.55
CA ILE A 37 -6.91 5.65 -5.83
C ILE A 37 -8.29 6.01 -6.38
N GLU A 38 -8.32 6.82 -7.45
CA GLU A 38 -9.57 7.27 -8.07
C GLU A 38 -10.43 6.11 -8.59
N ASP A 39 -9.84 5.19 -9.36
CA ASP A 39 -10.53 4.02 -9.90
C ASP A 39 -9.96 2.74 -9.27
N PHE A 40 -10.37 2.44 -8.04
CA PHE A 40 -9.92 1.24 -7.33
C PHE A 40 -10.65 0.02 -7.87
N LEU A 41 -10.12 -0.57 -8.95
CA LEU A 41 -10.57 -1.84 -9.50
C LEU A 41 -10.22 -2.99 -8.54
N ILE A 42 -11.19 -3.83 -8.27
CA ILE A 42 -11.06 -5.04 -7.45
C ILE A 42 -11.46 -6.23 -8.31
N VAL A 43 -10.57 -7.21 -8.36
CA VAL A 43 -10.79 -8.50 -9.02
C VAL A 43 -10.94 -9.55 -7.93
N ILE A 44 -12.01 -10.32 -7.99
CA ILE A 44 -12.21 -11.50 -7.16
C ILE A 44 -12.11 -12.70 -8.08
N GLN A 45 -11.20 -13.62 -7.80
CA GLN A 45 -10.91 -14.77 -8.66
C GLN A 45 -10.99 -16.06 -7.85
N LEU A 46 -11.45 -17.11 -8.52
CA LEU A 46 -11.50 -18.46 -7.99
C LEU A 46 -10.63 -19.36 -8.87
N ASP A 47 -9.59 -19.88 -8.25
CA ASP A 47 -8.67 -20.85 -8.84
C ASP A 47 -8.89 -22.23 -8.20
N GLU A 48 -8.25 -23.26 -8.78
CA GLU A 48 -8.31 -24.64 -8.29
C GLU A 48 -9.76 -25.14 -8.11
N ASP A 49 -10.61 -24.96 -9.14
CA ASP A 49 -12.04 -25.32 -9.10
C ASP A 49 -12.81 -24.70 -7.90
N GLY A 50 -12.38 -23.50 -7.48
CA GLY A 50 -12.94 -22.75 -6.36
C GLY A 50 -12.36 -23.12 -5.00
N GLU A 51 -11.34 -23.97 -4.93
CA GLU A 51 -10.63 -24.31 -3.70
C GLU A 51 -9.55 -23.29 -3.34
N PHE A 52 -9.23 -22.35 -4.23
CA PHE A 52 -8.35 -21.22 -3.95
C PHE A 52 -9.08 -19.89 -4.18
N PHE A 53 -9.13 -19.04 -3.15
CA PHE A 53 -9.80 -17.73 -3.20
C PHE A 53 -8.78 -16.62 -3.31
N GLU A 54 -8.98 -15.72 -4.26
CA GLU A 54 -8.17 -14.53 -4.47
C GLU A 54 -9.05 -13.27 -4.54
N ILE A 55 -8.57 -12.19 -3.92
CA ILE A 55 -9.10 -10.86 -4.11
C ILE A 55 -7.95 -9.86 -4.20
N PHE A 56 -7.87 -9.14 -5.31
CA PHE A 56 -6.73 -8.29 -5.60
C PHE A 56 -7.10 -6.99 -6.31
N ALA A 57 -6.21 -6.03 -6.14
CA ALA A 57 -6.20 -4.74 -6.79
C ALA A 57 -5.08 -4.76 -7.84
N PRO A 58 -5.39 -4.86 -9.14
CA PRO A 58 -4.39 -4.67 -10.18
C PRO A 58 -4.01 -3.19 -10.27
N ARG A 59 -2.83 -2.89 -10.80
CA ARG A 59 -2.40 -1.52 -11.15
C ARG A 59 -2.47 -0.51 -10.01
N VAL A 60 -2.21 -0.95 -8.79
CA VAL A 60 -2.12 -0.05 -7.62
C VAL A 60 -1.04 1.01 -7.84
N LEU A 61 0.08 0.60 -8.46
CA LEU A 61 1.13 1.50 -8.88
C LEU A 61 1.67 1.08 -10.26
N ALA A 62 2.01 2.07 -11.08
CA ALA A 62 2.60 1.85 -12.40
C ALA A 62 3.92 2.60 -12.54
N GLY A 63 4.72 2.23 -13.55
CA GLY A 63 5.97 2.93 -13.87
C GLY A 63 7.14 2.64 -12.93
N VAL A 64 7.01 1.65 -12.03
CA VAL A 64 8.04 1.30 -11.02
C VAL A 64 9.31 0.75 -11.66
N LYS A 65 9.17 0.06 -12.81
CA LYS A 65 10.28 -0.60 -13.50
C LYS A 65 11.45 0.34 -13.77
N ASP A 66 11.16 1.55 -14.23
CA ASP A 66 12.13 2.57 -14.63
C ASP A 66 12.19 3.75 -13.63
N HIS A 67 11.54 3.61 -12.47
CA HIS A 67 11.48 4.66 -11.47
C HIS A 67 12.84 4.84 -10.76
N PRO A 68 13.34 6.09 -10.56
CA PRO A 68 14.62 6.34 -9.90
C PRO A 68 14.70 5.79 -8.48
N HIS A 69 13.56 5.68 -7.81
CA HIS A 69 13.43 5.16 -6.44
C HIS A 69 12.91 3.72 -6.39
N LYS A 70 13.01 2.94 -7.48
CA LYS A 70 12.54 1.54 -7.53
C LYS A 70 12.92 0.71 -6.31
N THR A 71 14.20 0.74 -5.92
CA THR A 71 14.68 -0.03 -4.76
C THR A 71 13.98 0.37 -3.46
N ALA A 72 13.78 1.67 -3.24
CA ALA A 72 13.09 2.18 -2.06
C ALA A 72 11.62 1.76 -2.08
N ILE A 73 10.93 1.88 -3.22
CA ILE A 73 9.54 1.45 -3.39
C ILE A 73 9.38 -0.03 -3.04
N LEU A 74 10.19 -0.90 -3.65
CA LEU A 74 10.13 -2.34 -3.42
C LEU A 74 10.47 -2.71 -1.97
N GLN A 75 11.44 -2.04 -1.36
CA GLN A 75 11.77 -2.23 0.05
C GLN A 75 10.61 -1.80 0.96
N THR A 76 9.98 -0.67 0.69
CA THR A 76 8.82 -0.18 1.44
C THR A 76 7.63 -1.13 1.33
N MET A 77 7.37 -1.71 0.16
CA MET A 77 6.33 -2.75 0.01
C MET A 77 6.60 -3.95 0.93
N LEU A 78 7.85 -4.40 1.05
CA LEU A 78 8.22 -5.48 1.96
C LEU A 78 8.01 -5.11 3.42
N CYS A 79 8.29 -3.86 3.80
CA CYS A 79 8.00 -3.34 5.14
C CYS A 79 6.49 -3.33 5.41
N ILE A 80 5.68 -2.81 4.48
CA ILE A 80 4.22 -2.81 4.59
C ILE A 80 3.68 -4.25 4.70
N SER A 81 4.21 -5.20 3.92
CA SER A 81 3.84 -6.62 4.04
C SER A 81 4.16 -7.23 5.40
N TRP A 82 5.23 -6.78 6.07
CA TRP A 82 5.55 -7.23 7.42
C TRP A 82 4.62 -6.63 8.48
N GLU A 83 4.24 -5.36 8.30
CA GLU A 83 3.41 -4.60 9.24
C GLU A 83 1.92 -4.96 9.14
N THR A 84 1.48 -5.40 7.96
CA THR A 84 0.08 -5.73 7.67
C THR A 84 -0.19 -7.23 7.74
N LYS A 85 -1.45 -7.59 7.99
CA LYS A 85 -1.91 -8.98 7.95
C LYS A 85 -2.61 -9.23 6.62
N MET A 86 -2.47 -10.43 6.08
CA MET A 86 -3.15 -10.95 4.89
C MET A 86 -2.70 -10.33 3.57
N LEU A 87 -2.38 -9.03 3.54
CA LEU A 87 -2.00 -8.33 2.31
C LEU A 87 -0.60 -8.75 1.83
N GLN A 88 -0.54 -9.18 0.58
CA GLN A 88 0.69 -9.37 -0.15
C GLN A 88 0.80 -8.32 -1.25
N TRP A 89 2.03 -7.91 -1.50
CA TRP A 89 2.39 -6.99 -2.56
C TRP A 89 3.20 -7.73 -3.60
N GLU A 90 2.86 -7.53 -4.86
CA GLU A 90 3.59 -8.16 -5.95
C GLU A 90 4.00 -7.15 -7.00
N TYR A 91 5.14 -7.42 -7.61
CA TYR A 91 5.76 -6.60 -8.63
C TYR A 91 5.94 -7.46 -9.88
N ASP A 92 5.34 -7.06 -11.00
CA ASP A 92 5.59 -7.68 -12.29
C ASP A 92 6.86 -7.08 -12.92
N PRO A 93 7.94 -7.86 -13.12
CA PRO A 93 9.16 -7.37 -13.75
C PRO A 93 9.00 -7.07 -15.26
N SER A 94 7.95 -7.58 -15.90
CA SER A 94 7.71 -7.43 -17.33
C SER A 94 7.32 -5.99 -17.69
N ASP A 95 6.42 -5.37 -16.94
CA ASP A 95 5.89 -4.02 -17.17
C ASP A 95 6.06 -3.05 -15.99
N GLY A 96 6.42 -3.56 -14.80
CA GLY A 96 6.59 -2.77 -13.60
C GLY A 96 5.29 -2.43 -12.86
N GLU A 97 4.21 -3.15 -13.14
CA GLU A 97 2.96 -3.05 -12.40
C GLU A 97 3.15 -3.56 -10.97
N ILE A 98 2.57 -2.84 -10.01
CA ILE A 98 2.38 -3.34 -8.64
C ILE A 98 0.91 -3.72 -8.46
N ARG A 99 0.69 -4.92 -7.94
CA ARG A 99 -0.61 -5.41 -7.48
C ARG A 99 -0.59 -5.68 -5.98
N ALA A 100 -1.76 -5.57 -5.37
CA ALA A 100 -1.98 -5.92 -3.97
C ALA A 100 -3.03 -7.02 -3.90
N ILE A 101 -2.76 -8.10 -3.16
CA ILE A 101 -3.59 -9.30 -3.15
C ILE A 101 -3.80 -9.83 -1.73
N ILE A 102 -4.98 -10.39 -1.51
CA ILE A 102 -5.29 -11.27 -0.38
C ILE A 102 -5.76 -12.59 -0.98
N GLU A 103 -5.07 -13.67 -0.64
CA GLU A 103 -5.39 -15.00 -1.14
C GLU A 103 -5.26 -16.06 -0.04
N PHE A 104 -6.04 -17.13 -0.15
CA PHE A 104 -5.89 -18.30 0.71
C PHE A 104 -6.61 -19.53 0.13
N PRO A 105 -6.08 -20.73 0.41
CA PRO A 105 -6.78 -21.96 0.10
C PRO A 105 -7.99 -22.14 1.04
N LEU A 106 -9.08 -22.64 0.49
CA LEU A 106 -10.29 -23.02 1.21
C LEU A 106 -10.24 -24.49 1.63
N GLU A 107 -9.69 -25.39 0.80
CA GLU A 107 -9.58 -26.82 1.09
C GLU A 107 -10.94 -27.44 1.50
N ASP A 108 -11.09 -27.84 2.77
CA ASP A 108 -12.31 -28.37 3.38
C ASP A 108 -13.21 -27.28 3.99
N ALA A 109 -12.77 -26.03 4.01
CA ALA A 109 -13.53 -24.89 4.49
C ALA A 109 -14.44 -24.30 3.41
N ILE A 110 -15.52 -23.68 3.86
CA ILE A 110 -16.44 -22.92 3.00
C ILE A 110 -16.08 -21.43 3.11
N LEU A 111 -16.06 -20.71 1.99
CA LEU A 111 -15.96 -19.26 2.01
C LEU A 111 -17.22 -18.66 2.66
N THR A 112 -17.07 -18.12 3.85
CA THR A 112 -18.17 -17.42 4.53
C THR A 112 -18.28 -15.97 4.07
N GLU A 113 -19.50 -15.43 4.08
CA GLU A 113 -19.75 -14.01 3.78
C GLU A 113 -18.90 -13.07 4.65
N ARG A 114 -18.70 -13.44 5.93
CA ARG A 114 -17.86 -12.67 6.85
C ARG A 114 -16.38 -12.68 6.45
N GLN A 115 -15.85 -13.82 5.97
CA GLN A 115 -14.48 -13.89 5.46
C GLN A 115 -14.34 -13.02 4.21
N PHE A 116 -15.29 -13.16 3.27
CA PHE A 116 -15.31 -12.37 2.04
C PHE A 116 -15.28 -10.87 2.32
N TYR A 117 -16.22 -10.36 3.11
CA TYR A 117 -16.29 -8.93 3.43
C TYR A 117 -15.08 -8.42 4.22
N ARG A 118 -14.51 -9.26 5.10
CA ARG A 118 -13.27 -8.91 5.78
C ARG A 118 -12.15 -8.70 4.75
N CYS A 119 -12.00 -9.60 3.77
CA CYS A 119 -10.96 -9.46 2.74
C CYS A 119 -11.22 -8.24 1.84
N LEU A 120 -12.46 -8.05 1.39
CA LEU A 120 -12.85 -6.91 0.55
C LEU A 120 -12.56 -5.57 1.22
N HIS A 121 -13.02 -5.39 2.46
CA HIS A 121 -12.79 -4.14 3.20
C HIS A 121 -11.31 -3.96 3.58
N SER A 122 -10.63 -5.03 4.00
CA SER A 122 -9.21 -4.96 4.33
C SER A 122 -8.35 -4.63 3.11
N LEU A 123 -8.68 -5.14 1.91
CA LEU A 123 -7.94 -4.80 0.69
C LEU A 123 -8.02 -3.30 0.41
N VAL A 124 -9.22 -2.74 0.40
CA VAL A 124 -9.43 -1.30 0.16
C VAL A 124 -8.71 -0.47 1.22
N GLN A 125 -8.95 -0.76 2.50
CA GLN A 125 -8.38 -0.01 3.61
C GLN A 125 -6.84 -0.06 3.62
N LEU A 126 -6.25 -1.26 3.52
CA LEU A 126 -4.80 -1.41 3.64
C LEU A 126 -4.07 -0.83 2.42
N VAL A 127 -4.67 -0.91 1.23
CA VAL A 127 -4.07 -0.34 0.03
C VAL A 127 -4.25 1.17 0.01
N ASP A 128 -5.49 1.64 0.04
CA ASP A 128 -5.82 3.04 -0.21
C ASP A 128 -5.45 3.96 0.97
N GLU A 129 -5.78 3.57 2.20
CA GLU A 129 -5.59 4.44 3.38
C GLU A 129 -4.19 4.31 3.97
N LEU A 130 -3.65 3.08 4.04
CA LEU A 130 -2.37 2.81 4.71
C LEU A 130 -1.17 2.85 3.77
N ALA A 131 -1.22 2.09 2.66
CA ALA A 131 -0.04 1.90 1.83
C ALA A 131 0.19 3.03 0.83
N MET A 132 -0.86 3.50 0.16
CA MET A 132 -0.72 4.49 -0.92
C MET A 132 -0.07 5.80 -0.49
N PRO A 133 -0.44 6.44 0.64
CA PRO A 133 0.23 7.66 1.07
C PRO A 133 1.73 7.47 1.31
N ARG A 134 2.10 6.33 1.90
CA ARG A 134 3.50 5.97 2.16
C ARG A 134 4.27 5.69 0.87
N LEU A 135 3.68 4.94 -0.06
CA LEU A 135 4.28 4.61 -1.35
C LEU A 135 4.44 5.87 -2.23
N GLN A 136 3.45 6.77 -2.25
CA GLN A 136 3.53 8.06 -2.93
C GLN A 136 4.68 8.92 -2.38
N ALA A 137 4.83 9.00 -1.05
CA ALA A 137 5.94 9.72 -0.43
C ALA A 137 7.31 9.14 -0.84
N VAL A 138 7.44 7.82 -0.92
CA VAL A 138 8.67 7.15 -1.39
C VAL A 138 8.93 7.40 -2.87
N MET A 139 7.88 7.43 -3.70
CA MET A 139 8.01 7.80 -5.10
C MET A 139 8.50 9.24 -5.27
N GLU A 140 8.07 10.15 -4.42
CA GLU A 140 8.47 11.56 -4.52
C GLU A 140 9.86 11.84 -3.96
N THR A 141 10.24 11.16 -2.86
CA THR A 141 11.42 11.53 -2.07
C THR A 141 12.53 10.48 -2.09
N GLY A 142 12.20 9.23 -2.40
CA GLY A 142 13.10 8.08 -2.24
C GLY A 142 13.31 7.65 -0.79
N GLU A 143 12.62 8.27 0.18
CA GLU A 143 12.72 7.98 1.60
C GLU A 143 11.40 7.42 2.13
N ASP A 144 11.48 6.33 2.89
CA ASP A 144 10.33 5.72 3.54
C ASP A 144 9.99 6.48 4.84
N PRO A 145 8.80 7.13 4.94
CA PRO A 145 8.40 7.84 6.15
C PRO A 145 8.11 6.90 7.35
N GLY A 146 8.02 5.59 7.14
CA GLY A 146 7.67 4.61 8.15
C GLY A 146 6.18 4.59 8.51
N ASP A 147 5.84 3.86 9.59
CA ASP A 147 4.49 3.89 10.18
C ASP A 147 4.31 5.20 10.97
N LEU A 148 3.57 6.14 10.37
CA LEU A 148 3.26 7.42 10.99
C LEU A 148 2.46 7.26 12.29
N GLU A 149 1.58 6.26 12.37
CA GLU A 149 0.83 6.00 13.61
C GLU A 149 1.74 5.52 14.72
N GLU A 150 2.76 4.71 14.41
CA GLU A 150 3.80 4.34 15.38
C GLU A 150 4.55 5.58 15.89
N GLY A 151 4.86 6.51 14.98
CA GLY A 151 5.42 7.81 15.32
C GLY A 151 4.53 8.59 16.28
N GLU A 152 3.24 8.67 16.04
CA GLU A 152 2.28 9.36 16.92
C GLU A 152 2.14 8.67 18.28
N ARG A 153 2.03 7.34 18.30
CA ARG A 153 2.01 6.55 19.55
C ARG A 153 3.25 6.80 20.39
N LEU A 154 4.43 6.88 19.75
CA LEU A 154 5.68 7.21 20.42
C LEU A 154 5.68 8.64 20.97
N LEU A 155 5.20 9.62 20.20
CA LEU A 155 5.10 11.01 20.65
C LEU A 155 4.17 11.13 21.87
N LEU A 156 3.04 10.43 21.87
CA LEU A 156 2.12 10.37 23.01
C LEU A 156 2.80 9.77 24.25
N ALA A 157 3.47 8.63 24.10
CA ALA A 157 4.22 8.00 25.20
C ALA A 157 5.31 8.93 25.76
N LEU A 158 6.04 9.65 24.90
CA LEU A 158 7.04 10.62 25.32
C LEU A 158 6.43 11.81 26.08
N GLN A 159 5.23 12.26 25.67
CA GLN A 159 4.53 13.34 26.35
C GLN A 159 4.04 12.92 27.75
N GLU A 160 3.64 11.66 27.93
CA GLU A 160 3.22 11.11 29.23
C GLU A 160 4.41 10.91 30.18
N GLU A 161 5.49 10.29 29.70
CA GLU A 161 6.69 9.99 30.49
C GLU A 161 7.54 11.23 30.80
N ALA A 162 7.59 12.19 29.86
CA ALA A 162 8.40 13.40 29.98
C ALA A 162 7.68 14.65 29.43
N PRO A 163 6.73 15.21 30.19
CA PRO A 163 5.98 16.40 29.77
C PRO A 163 6.89 17.58 29.41
N GLY A 164 6.72 18.12 28.20
CA GLY A 164 7.48 19.27 27.68
C GLY A 164 8.74 18.91 26.90
N LEU A 165 9.14 17.64 26.87
CA LEU A 165 10.26 17.17 26.03
C LEU A 165 9.98 17.38 24.54
N LEU A 166 8.74 17.15 24.09
CA LEU A 166 8.34 17.38 22.70
C LEU A 166 8.60 18.81 22.24
N THR A 167 8.30 19.81 23.07
CA THR A 167 8.55 21.23 22.75
C THR A 167 10.04 21.54 22.63
N VAL A 168 10.88 20.89 23.43
CA VAL A 168 12.35 21.03 23.34
C VAL A 168 12.86 20.40 22.05
N LEU A 169 12.38 19.20 21.70
CA LEU A 169 12.72 18.51 20.47
C LEU A 169 12.32 19.34 19.24
N GLU A 170 11.10 19.88 19.22
CA GLU A 170 10.60 20.70 18.12
C GLU A 170 11.50 21.93 17.89
N ARG A 171 11.83 22.68 18.94
CA ARG A 171 12.77 23.82 18.85
C ARG A 171 14.16 23.41 18.36
N ALA A 172 14.66 22.27 18.82
CA ALA A 172 15.97 21.75 18.40
C ALA A 172 15.98 21.35 16.91
N MET A 173 14.90 20.71 16.45
CA MET A 173 14.71 20.32 15.04
C MET A 173 14.58 21.55 14.15
N GLU A 174 13.82 22.57 14.54
CA GLU A 174 13.76 23.85 13.81
C GLU A 174 15.13 24.51 13.68
N ALA A 175 15.88 24.60 14.79
CA ALA A 175 17.23 25.17 14.78
C ALA A 175 18.19 24.37 13.87
N ARG A 176 18.01 23.05 13.78
CA ARG A 176 18.77 22.20 12.84
C ARG A 176 18.36 22.45 11.39
N LYS A 177 17.06 22.53 11.08
CA LYS A 177 16.57 22.80 9.71
C LYS A 177 17.05 24.16 9.19
N ARG A 178 17.07 25.19 10.06
CA ARG A 178 17.64 26.51 9.75
C ARG A 178 19.14 26.46 9.44
N ARG A 179 19.90 25.64 10.16
CA ARG A 179 21.34 25.43 9.90
C ARG A 179 21.60 24.63 8.62
N GLY A 180 20.79 23.60 8.34
CA GLY A 180 20.91 22.77 7.12
C GLY A 180 20.61 23.53 5.82
N ARG A 181 19.72 24.53 5.86
CA ARG A 181 19.47 25.46 4.73
C ARG A 181 20.60 26.46 4.46
N HIS A 182 21.64 26.51 5.28
CA HIS A 182 22.69 27.54 5.23
C HIS A 182 24.09 26.99 4.89
N LEU A 183 24.18 25.79 4.31
CA LEU A 183 25.41 25.35 3.65
C LEU A 183 25.59 26.17 2.36
N PRO A 184 26.65 26.98 2.21
CA PRO A 184 26.91 27.64 0.95
C PRO A 184 27.21 26.57 -0.11
N GLU A 185 26.63 26.74 -1.30
CA GLU A 185 27.06 26.00 -2.50
C GLU A 185 28.58 26.12 -2.60
N LYS A 186 29.27 24.99 -2.71
CA LYS A 186 30.70 25.01 -3.01
C LYS A 186 30.87 25.80 -4.30
N GLU A 187 31.49 26.98 -4.22
CA GLU A 187 31.90 27.73 -5.40
C GLU A 187 32.72 26.80 -6.31
N PRO A 188 32.46 26.78 -7.63
CA PRO A 188 33.25 25.97 -8.54
C PRO A 188 34.70 26.46 -8.51
N ASP A 189 35.63 25.53 -8.28
CA ASP A 189 37.08 25.74 -8.33
C ASP A 189 37.45 26.52 -9.61
N LYS A 190 37.80 27.80 -9.44
CA LYS A 190 38.44 28.60 -10.49
C LYS A 190 39.95 28.36 -10.44
N GLU A 191 40.35 27.20 -10.95
CA GLU A 191 41.72 26.84 -11.30
C GLU A 191 41.61 25.97 -12.57
N LYS A 192 42.08 26.32 -13.77
CA LYS A 192 43.27 27.05 -14.21
C LYS A 192 43.06 27.49 -15.66
N GLU A 193 43.30 28.76 -15.97
CA GLU A 193 43.82 29.19 -17.28
C GLU A 193 44.53 30.53 -17.07
N LYS A 194 45.80 30.49 -16.65
CA LYS A 194 46.78 31.51 -17.01
C LYS A 194 48.17 30.88 -17.08
N GLU A 195 48.78 31.13 -18.25
CA GLU A 195 50.14 30.87 -18.74
C GLU A 195 50.47 29.45 -19.22
#